data_AF-W3XGR5-F1
#
_entry.id   AF-W3XGR5-F1
#
_cell.length_a   1.000
_cell.length_b   1.000
_cell.length_c   1.000
_cell.angle_alpha   90.00
_cell.angle_beta   90.00
_cell.angle_gamma   90.00
#
_symmetry.space_group_name_H-M   'P 1'
#
loop_
_entity.id
_entity.type
_entity.pdbx_description
1 polymer ?
#
loop_
_entity_poly.entity_id
_entity_poly.type
_entity_poly.pdbx_seq_one_letter_code
_entity_poly.pdbx_strand_id
1 'polypeptide(L)'
;MYGAEIAADGSANLGLKDQRLALGWIQENIAAFGGDPTKVTIWGQEAGAFSVGLQLLAYGGRDDALFRGAILQSGSPTLMFPSVTVDEWQPLYDAFVDGVNCTNAADTLACMREVDASALSEVFDSDLTTLERVNPVVDGDFLPDLGANLLNSGKFVKVPIILGTTADEGTWNYYGVKGINTTDEFLSMVAFDGMSNEIAEEIAQLYPDDPDQGIPSTLEGRPGNETGYGWQWKRSSAYNGDRIMQAGRRMGSQAWAAQGVDAYSYLYDVLFHAKWWQTGVQEQDDIAFLFHNVTLSESISPEDQADQKDTFEPLSYLMTSMWISFFATLDPNNHPVNGTNVWPKYATVSPENFVFDVNATQLSRTALDDFRTDAISYWMDLFTAEYPK
;
A
#
# COMPACT_ATOMS: atom_id res chain seq x y z
N MET A 1 15.05 -0.17 13.40
CA MET A 1 15.66 0.91 14.21
C MET A 1 16.63 1.68 13.31
N TYR A 2 16.57 3.00 13.17
CA TYR A 2 17.41 3.81 12.25
C TYR A 2 18.10 4.95 13.01
N GLY A 3 18.65 4.65 14.19
CA GLY A 3 19.50 5.57 14.94
C GLY A 3 20.86 5.79 14.25
N ALA A 4 21.69 6.66 14.83
CA ALA A 4 22.96 7.12 14.28
C ALA A 4 23.93 5.96 14.03
N GLU A 5 23.94 4.97 14.91
CA GLU A 5 24.75 3.75 14.80
C GLU A 5 24.34 2.91 13.59
N ILE A 6 23.03 2.71 13.37
CA ILE A 6 22.51 1.96 12.22
C ILE A 6 22.80 2.69 10.91
N ALA A 7 22.62 4.02 10.90
CA ALA A 7 22.92 4.86 9.74
C ALA A 7 24.42 4.82 9.40
N ALA A 8 25.30 4.95 10.39
CA ALA A 8 26.75 4.90 10.20
C ALA A 8 27.25 3.52 9.74
N ASP A 9 26.62 2.44 10.19
CA ASP A 9 26.93 1.06 9.80
C ASP A 9 26.41 0.71 8.39
N GLY A 10 25.49 1.51 7.83
CA GLY A 10 24.85 1.24 6.52
C GLY A 10 23.78 0.15 6.57
N SER A 11 23.28 -0.16 7.76
CA SER A 11 22.29 -1.21 8.04
C SER A 11 20.84 -0.73 8.01
N ALA A 12 20.56 0.39 7.35
CA ALA A 12 19.18 0.81 7.06
C ALA A 12 18.49 -0.17 6.10
N ASN A 13 17.16 -0.24 6.17
CA ASN A 13 16.31 -0.94 5.19
C ASN A 13 16.65 -2.42 4.97
N LEU A 14 17.11 -3.15 6.00
CA LEU A 14 17.54 -4.55 5.85
C LEU A 14 16.46 -5.45 5.23
N GLY A 15 15.18 -5.31 5.60
CA GLY A 15 14.10 -6.09 4.98
C GLY A 15 13.97 -5.88 3.46
N LEU A 16 14.21 -4.67 2.95
CA LEU A 16 14.23 -4.39 1.50
C LEU A 16 15.51 -4.93 0.85
N LYS A 17 16.64 -4.89 1.56
CA LYS A 17 17.90 -5.49 1.11
C LYS A 17 17.82 -7.02 1.05
N ASP A 18 17.10 -7.65 1.97
CA ASP A 18 16.82 -9.09 1.96
C ASP A 18 15.99 -9.48 0.74
N GLN A 19 14.94 -8.73 0.43
CA GLN A 19 14.17 -8.91 -0.80
C GLN A 19 15.05 -8.73 -2.05
N ARG A 20 15.93 -7.73 -2.08
CA ARG A 20 16.87 -7.51 -3.20
C ARG A 20 17.83 -8.68 -3.36
N LEU A 21 18.35 -9.22 -2.25
CA LEU A 21 19.19 -10.41 -2.23
C LEU A 21 18.43 -11.62 -2.78
N ALA A 22 17.18 -11.81 -2.39
CA ALA A 22 16.32 -12.88 -2.92
C ALA A 22 16.08 -12.74 -4.43
N LEU A 23 15.90 -11.52 -4.95
CA LEU A 23 15.82 -11.28 -6.39
C LEU A 23 17.13 -11.64 -7.11
N GLY A 24 18.28 -11.32 -6.53
CA GLY A 24 19.58 -11.78 -7.03
C GLY A 24 19.69 -13.31 -7.06
N TRP A 25 19.24 -13.97 -5.99
CA TRP A 25 19.20 -15.43 -5.94
C TRP A 25 18.30 -16.01 -7.04
N ILE A 26 17.14 -15.42 -7.32
CA ILE A 26 16.25 -15.85 -8.42
C ILE A 26 17.00 -15.75 -9.75
N GLN A 27 17.67 -14.63 -10.02
CA GLN A 27 18.42 -14.44 -11.26
C GLN A 27 19.51 -15.51 -11.45
N GLU A 28 20.19 -15.88 -10.37
CA GLU A 28 21.26 -16.88 -10.40
C GLU A 28 20.76 -18.34 -10.48
N ASN A 29 19.59 -18.64 -9.90
CA ASN A 29 19.22 -20.03 -9.58
C ASN A 29 17.92 -20.51 -10.24
N ILE A 30 17.00 -19.62 -10.64
CA ILE A 30 15.64 -20.04 -11.02
C ILE A 30 15.61 -20.92 -12.28
N ALA A 31 16.62 -20.81 -13.15
CA ALA A 31 16.78 -21.66 -14.33
C ALA A 31 16.86 -23.15 -13.99
N ALA A 32 17.43 -23.53 -12.84
CA ALA A 32 17.50 -24.92 -12.39
C ALA A 32 16.12 -25.51 -12.04
N PHE A 33 15.14 -24.64 -11.75
CA PHE A 33 13.76 -25.00 -11.45
C PHE A 33 12.84 -24.91 -12.68
N GLY A 34 13.40 -24.60 -13.86
CA GLY A 34 12.65 -24.43 -15.10
C GLY A 34 12.06 -23.03 -15.31
N GLY A 35 12.38 -22.07 -14.45
CA GLY A 35 12.02 -20.66 -14.65
C GLY A 35 12.95 -19.96 -15.66
N ASP A 36 12.48 -18.87 -16.26
CA ASP A 36 13.29 -18.01 -17.13
C ASP A 36 13.69 -16.75 -16.35
N PRO A 37 14.98 -16.56 -16.00
CA PRO A 37 15.43 -15.40 -15.23
C PRO A 37 15.16 -14.07 -15.95
N THR A 38 15.02 -14.09 -17.29
CA THR A 38 14.65 -12.90 -18.07
C THR A 38 13.16 -12.58 -18.00
N LYS A 39 12.34 -13.45 -17.40
CA LYS A 39 10.87 -13.31 -17.29
C LYS A 39 10.34 -13.22 -15.87
N VAL A 40 11.11 -12.65 -14.97
CA VAL A 40 10.68 -12.41 -13.58
C VAL A 40 9.77 -11.17 -13.52
N THR A 41 8.57 -11.31 -12.97
CA THR A 41 7.71 -10.18 -12.58
C THR A 41 7.54 -10.24 -11.08
N ILE A 42 7.76 -9.12 -10.39
CA ILE A 42 7.58 -9.04 -8.94
C ILE A 42 6.14 -8.64 -8.61
N TRP A 43 5.58 -9.22 -7.55
CA TRP A 43 4.22 -8.94 -7.10
C TRP A 43 4.20 -8.91 -5.59
N GLY A 44 3.52 -7.92 -5.03
CA GLY A 44 3.27 -7.82 -3.61
C GLY A 44 1.89 -7.23 -3.33
N GLN A 45 1.40 -7.50 -2.13
CA GLN A 45 0.18 -6.95 -1.57
C GLN A 45 0.50 -6.19 -0.27
N GLU A 46 -0.18 -5.07 -0.01
CA GLU A 46 0.03 -4.20 1.16
C GLU A 46 1.51 -3.82 1.36
N ALA A 47 2.14 -4.17 2.48
CA ALA A 47 3.56 -3.91 2.73
C ALA A 47 4.46 -4.53 1.65
N GLY A 48 4.03 -5.63 1.05
CA GLY A 48 4.65 -6.22 -0.14
C GLY A 48 4.49 -5.36 -1.39
N ALA A 49 3.35 -4.71 -1.59
CA ALA A 49 3.12 -3.79 -2.71
C ALA A 49 3.96 -2.51 -2.56
N PHE A 50 4.03 -1.94 -1.35
CA PHE A 50 4.97 -0.87 -1.04
C PHE A 50 6.42 -1.31 -1.28
N SER A 51 6.78 -2.51 -0.82
CA SER A 51 8.10 -3.09 -1.08
C SER A 51 8.41 -3.18 -2.57
N VAL A 52 7.48 -3.68 -3.40
CA VAL A 52 7.62 -3.70 -4.87
C VAL A 52 7.84 -2.29 -5.41
N GLY A 53 7.05 -1.32 -4.95
CA GLY A 53 7.24 0.10 -5.25
C GLY A 53 8.66 0.58 -4.94
N LEU A 54 9.17 0.30 -3.75
CA LEU A 54 10.51 0.69 -3.33
C LEU A 54 11.62 -0.07 -4.08
N GLN A 55 11.39 -1.32 -4.51
CA GLN A 55 12.31 -2.03 -5.41
C GLN A 55 12.41 -1.38 -6.79
N LEU A 56 11.32 -0.78 -7.30
CA LEU A 56 11.32 0.01 -8.54
C LEU A 56 12.09 1.33 -8.40
N LEU A 57 12.16 1.88 -7.19
CA LEU A 57 12.87 3.11 -6.86
C LEU A 57 14.31 2.90 -6.39
N ALA A 58 14.67 1.67 -6.04
CA ALA A 58 15.95 1.32 -5.41
C ALA A 58 17.15 1.94 -6.14
N TYR A 59 18.04 2.55 -5.36
CA TYR A 59 19.25 3.23 -5.84
C TYR A 59 18.95 4.33 -6.89
N GLY A 60 17.82 5.01 -6.75
CA GLY A 60 17.39 6.06 -7.67
C GLY A 60 16.90 5.53 -9.02
N GLY A 61 16.28 4.35 -9.01
CA GLY A 61 15.75 3.70 -10.21
C GLY A 61 16.80 2.97 -11.04
N ARG A 62 17.89 2.49 -10.42
CA ARG A 62 18.91 1.71 -11.13
C ARG A 62 18.32 0.37 -11.56
N ASP A 63 18.29 0.14 -12.87
CA ASP A 63 17.84 -1.11 -13.45
C ASP A 63 18.98 -2.15 -13.45
N ASP A 64 18.94 -3.04 -12.47
CA ASP A 64 19.86 -4.18 -12.33
C ASP A 64 19.36 -5.42 -13.11
N ALA A 65 18.32 -5.28 -13.95
CA ALA A 65 17.69 -6.35 -14.72
C ALA A 65 17.16 -7.54 -13.89
N LEU A 66 16.71 -7.28 -12.65
CA LEU A 66 16.22 -8.31 -11.73
C LEU A 66 14.79 -8.76 -12.02
N PHE A 67 14.00 -7.93 -12.70
CA PHE A 67 12.61 -8.18 -13.07
C PHE A 67 12.24 -7.36 -14.32
N ARG A 68 11.20 -7.79 -15.04
CA ARG A 68 10.69 -7.17 -16.28
C ARG A 68 9.28 -6.58 -16.15
N GLY A 69 8.67 -6.69 -14.98
CA GLY A 69 7.33 -6.21 -14.68
C GLY A 69 7.08 -6.18 -13.18
N ALA A 70 6.09 -5.40 -12.75
CA ALA A 70 5.71 -5.31 -11.34
C ALA A 70 4.20 -5.21 -11.13
N ILE A 71 3.69 -5.79 -10.04
CA ILE A 71 2.29 -5.68 -9.62
C ILE A 71 2.26 -5.16 -8.18
N LEU A 72 1.58 -4.04 -7.96
CA LEU A 72 1.39 -3.38 -6.68
C LEU A 72 -0.10 -3.46 -6.32
N GLN A 73 -0.46 -4.38 -5.44
CA GLN A 73 -1.83 -4.57 -4.98
C GLN A 73 -2.01 -3.94 -3.62
N SER A 74 -2.79 -2.87 -3.54
CA SER A 74 -2.98 -2.07 -2.33
C SER A 74 -1.65 -1.56 -1.77
N GLY A 75 -0.99 -0.73 -2.56
CA GLY A 75 0.27 -0.09 -2.18
C GLY A 75 0.88 0.65 -3.35
N SER A 76 2.00 1.32 -3.13
CA SER A 76 2.57 2.19 -4.16
C SER A 76 4.08 2.42 -4.01
N PRO A 77 4.73 3.12 -4.96
CA PRO A 77 6.12 3.53 -4.81
C PRO A 77 6.34 4.69 -3.82
N THR A 78 5.29 5.27 -3.22
CA THR A 78 5.46 6.18 -2.08
C THR A 78 5.56 5.39 -0.79
N LEU A 79 6.11 5.98 0.28
CA LEU A 79 6.15 5.30 1.57
C LEU A 79 4.72 5.15 2.12
N MET A 80 4.45 4.11 2.90
CA MET A 80 3.16 3.98 3.59
C MET A 80 2.98 5.09 4.64
N PHE A 81 4.06 5.36 5.36
CA PHE A 81 4.14 6.34 6.42
C PHE A 81 5.28 7.32 6.15
N PRO A 82 5.31 8.45 6.87
CA PRO A 82 6.40 9.39 6.79
C PRO A 82 7.75 8.76 7.04
N SER A 83 8.72 9.10 6.18
CA SER A 83 10.11 8.74 6.45
C SER A 83 10.57 9.50 7.69
N VAL A 84 11.08 8.75 8.64
CA VAL A 84 11.69 9.28 9.84
C VAL A 84 13.18 9.55 9.65
N THR A 85 13.69 10.52 10.40
CA THR A 85 15.10 10.86 10.46
C THR A 85 15.83 10.05 11.53
N VAL A 86 17.16 10.09 11.47
CA VAL A 86 18.03 9.50 12.49
C VAL A 86 17.70 10.02 13.90
N ASP A 87 17.54 11.34 14.04
CA ASP A 87 17.27 11.97 15.34
C ASP A 87 15.91 11.54 15.91
N GLU A 88 14.90 11.34 15.06
CA GLU A 88 13.55 10.92 15.49
C GLU A 88 13.53 9.47 15.97
N TRP A 89 14.40 8.61 15.45
CA TRP A 89 14.48 7.20 15.86
C TRP A 89 15.60 6.88 16.83
N GLN A 90 16.48 7.84 17.13
CA GLN A 90 17.51 7.64 18.16
C GLN A 90 16.91 7.21 19.51
N PRO A 91 15.80 7.81 20.02
CA PRO A 91 15.20 7.36 21.27
C PRO A 91 14.73 5.90 21.24
N LEU A 92 14.23 5.43 20.08
CA LEU A 92 13.86 4.03 19.90
C LEU A 92 15.09 3.13 19.92
N TYR A 93 16.15 3.51 19.21
CA TYR A 93 17.42 2.77 19.25
C TYR A 93 17.99 2.68 20.68
N ASP A 94 18.04 3.80 21.40
CA ASP A 94 18.54 3.86 22.77
C ASP A 94 17.69 3.00 23.72
N ALA A 95 16.36 2.98 23.54
CA ALA A 95 15.48 2.11 24.31
C ALA A 95 15.74 0.62 24.06
N PHE A 96 16.08 0.23 22.82
CA PHE A 96 16.51 -1.14 22.53
C PHE A 96 17.84 -1.46 23.20
N VAL A 97 18.82 -0.55 23.15
CA VAL A 97 20.12 -0.71 23.82
C VAL A 97 19.95 -0.89 25.34
N ASP A 98 19.06 -0.12 25.97
CA ASP A 98 18.72 -0.26 27.39
C ASP A 98 18.02 -1.58 27.69
N GLY A 99 17.01 -1.94 26.88
CA GLY A 99 16.22 -3.17 27.05
C GLY A 99 17.06 -4.46 27.05
N VAL A 100 18.20 -4.46 26.35
CA VAL A 100 19.13 -5.61 26.33
C VAL A 100 20.41 -5.39 27.13
N ASN A 101 20.46 -4.37 27.99
CA ASN A 101 21.60 -4.04 28.86
C ASN A 101 22.93 -3.75 28.12
N CYS A 102 22.86 -3.16 26.93
CA CYS A 102 24.05 -2.78 26.13
C CYS A 102 24.53 -1.35 26.38
N THR A 103 23.93 -0.60 27.31
CA THR A 103 24.20 0.85 27.54
C THR A 103 25.64 1.20 27.93
N ASN A 104 26.39 0.26 28.52
CA ASN A 104 27.78 0.48 28.91
C ASN A 104 28.80 0.01 27.86
N ALA A 105 28.33 -0.53 26.73
CA ALA A 105 29.22 -0.97 25.66
C ALA A 105 29.83 0.25 24.95
N ALA A 106 31.11 0.14 24.56
CA ALA A 106 31.76 1.15 23.72
C ALA A 106 31.17 1.18 22.30
N ASP A 107 30.67 0.03 21.84
CA ASP A 107 29.92 -0.14 20.59
C ASP A 107 28.60 -0.85 20.94
N THR A 108 27.55 -0.05 21.05
CA THR A 108 26.21 -0.51 21.45
C THR A 108 25.60 -1.44 20.41
N LEU A 109 25.86 -1.19 19.12
CA LEU A 109 25.37 -2.01 18.01
C LEU A 109 26.06 -3.38 17.99
N ALA A 110 27.39 -3.42 18.15
CA ALA A 110 28.12 -4.67 18.27
C ALA A 110 27.65 -5.49 19.48
N CYS A 111 27.41 -4.84 20.63
CA CYS A 111 26.84 -5.50 21.80
C CYS A 111 25.47 -6.12 21.48
N MET A 112 24.55 -5.36 20.87
CA MET A 112 23.23 -5.88 20.51
C MET A 112 23.28 -7.08 19.56
N ARG A 113 24.27 -7.15 18.66
CA ARG A 113 24.49 -8.29 17.75
C ARG A 113 24.93 -9.57 18.46
N GLU A 114 25.47 -9.47 19.67
CA GLU A 114 25.88 -10.61 20.50
C GLU A 114 24.77 -11.08 21.47
N VAL A 115 23.70 -10.29 21.61
CA VAL A 115 22.58 -10.63 22.48
C VAL A 115 21.77 -11.80 21.89
N ASP A 116 21.28 -12.67 22.77
CA ASP A 116 20.39 -13.77 22.39
C ASP A 116 19.13 -13.25 21.70
N ALA A 117 18.75 -13.87 20.59
CA ALA A 117 17.61 -13.46 19.79
C ALA A 117 16.29 -13.40 20.60
N SER A 118 16.12 -14.24 21.62
CA SER A 118 14.94 -14.20 22.50
C SER A 118 14.87 -12.93 23.33
N ALA A 119 16.00 -12.42 23.83
CA ALA A 119 16.03 -11.18 24.59
C ALA A 119 15.72 -9.97 23.69
N LEU A 120 16.20 -9.97 22.45
CA LEU A 120 15.79 -8.98 21.45
C LEU A 120 14.29 -9.07 21.15
N SER A 121 13.75 -10.28 20.99
CA SER A 121 12.32 -10.50 20.75
C SER A 121 11.46 -9.98 21.91
N GLU A 122 11.87 -10.20 23.15
CA GLU A 122 11.15 -9.68 24.32
C GLU A 122 11.08 -8.14 24.33
N VAL A 123 12.13 -7.45 23.86
CA VAL A 123 12.11 -5.99 23.67
C VAL A 123 11.17 -5.62 22.52
N PHE A 124 11.18 -6.38 21.43
CA PHE A 124 10.25 -6.19 20.30
C PHE A 124 8.78 -6.41 20.67
N ASP A 125 8.48 -7.33 21.57
CA ASP A 125 7.11 -7.64 22.02
C ASP A 125 6.63 -6.70 23.14
N SER A 126 7.50 -5.81 23.62
CA SER A 126 7.18 -4.85 24.68
C SER A 126 6.48 -3.60 24.16
N ASP A 127 5.93 -2.78 25.06
CA ASP A 127 5.31 -1.50 24.69
C ASP A 127 6.30 -0.51 24.03
N LEU A 128 7.62 -0.77 24.05
CA LEU A 128 8.63 0.07 23.41
C LEU A 128 8.47 0.13 21.87
N THR A 129 7.86 -0.89 21.27
CA THR A 129 7.60 -0.99 19.83
C THR A 129 6.14 -0.73 19.47
N THR A 130 5.27 -0.39 20.44
CA THR A 130 3.89 0.05 20.17
C THR A 130 3.82 1.31 19.32
N LEU A 131 4.96 1.98 19.13
CA LEU A 131 5.18 2.81 17.96
C LEU A 131 5.32 1.88 16.75
N GLU A 132 4.21 1.67 16.04
CA GLU A 132 4.05 1.01 14.72
C GLU A 132 4.88 1.68 13.59
N ARG A 133 6.04 2.21 13.93
CA ARG A 133 6.87 3.07 13.11
C ARG A 133 8.00 2.32 12.46
N VAL A 134 8.20 1.00 12.61
CA VAL A 134 9.26 0.28 11.87
C VAL A 134 8.91 0.21 10.38
N ASN A 135 9.34 1.23 9.64
CA ASN A 135 9.08 1.41 8.22
C ASN A 135 10.38 1.63 7.45
N PRO A 136 10.36 1.46 6.12
CA PRO A 136 11.45 1.91 5.28
C PRO A 136 11.75 3.40 5.45
N VAL A 137 13.02 3.76 5.31
CA VAL A 137 13.52 5.12 5.52
C VAL A 137 14.30 5.61 4.31
N VAL A 138 14.35 6.93 4.12
CA VAL A 138 15.30 7.56 3.18
C VAL A 138 16.70 7.45 3.79
N ASP A 139 17.51 6.51 3.28
CA ASP A 139 18.83 6.17 3.79
C ASP A 139 19.99 6.78 2.99
N GLY A 140 19.68 7.44 1.87
CA GLY A 140 20.71 8.03 1.00
C GLY A 140 21.40 7.00 0.08
N ASP A 141 21.03 5.72 0.16
CA ASP A 141 21.61 4.62 -0.63
C ASP A 141 20.51 3.83 -1.35
N PHE A 142 19.86 2.89 -0.66
CA PHE A 142 18.76 2.10 -1.23
C PHE A 142 17.60 3.03 -1.61
N LEU A 143 17.21 3.94 -0.71
CA LEU A 143 16.29 5.04 -0.98
C LEU A 143 17.04 6.37 -0.87
N PRO A 144 17.52 6.94 -1.99
CA PRO A 144 18.29 8.17 -1.96
C PRO A 144 17.44 9.43 -1.73
N ASP A 145 16.11 9.36 -1.89
CA ASP A 145 15.16 10.46 -1.75
C ASP A 145 13.76 9.89 -1.47
N LEU A 146 12.79 10.76 -1.17
CA LEU A 146 11.38 10.40 -1.07
C LEU A 146 10.85 9.81 -2.37
N GLY A 147 9.97 8.83 -2.26
CA GLY A 147 9.40 8.14 -3.43
C GLY A 147 8.77 9.11 -4.42
N ALA A 148 7.98 10.08 -3.94
CA ALA A 148 7.35 11.10 -4.79
C ALA A 148 8.37 11.96 -5.56
N ASN A 149 9.50 12.31 -4.97
CA ASN A 149 10.58 13.05 -5.65
C ASN A 149 11.24 12.20 -6.75
N LEU A 150 11.43 10.91 -6.49
CA LEU A 150 11.95 9.97 -7.48
C LEU A 150 10.96 9.75 -8.64
N LEU A 151 9.67 9.66 -8.35
CA LEU A 151 8.61 9.59 -9.36
C LEU A 151 8.59 10.84 -10.24
N ASN A 152 8.56 12.03 -9.64
CA ASN A 152 8.51 13.31 -10.36
C ASN A 152 9.76 13.55 -11.22
N SER A 153 10.91 13.07 -10.78
CA SER A 153 12.17 13.17 -11.53
C SER A 153 12.40 12.03 -12.53
N GLY A 154 11.46 11.09 -12.65
CA GLY A 154 11.58 9.95 -13.55
C GLY A 154 12.63 8.92 -13.12
N LYS A 155 13.07 8.93 -11.86
CA LYS A 155 14.11 8.04 -11.30
C LYS A 155 13.50 6.75 -10.76
N PHE A 156 13.11 5.88 -11.67
CA PHE A 156 12.54 4.56 -11.37
C PHE A 156 12.72 3.62 -12.56
N VAL A 157 12.74 2.32 -12.29
CA VAL A 157 12.90 1.26 -13.30
C VAL A 157 11.71 1.27 -14.28
N LYS A 158 11.99 1.25 -15.59
CA LYS A 158 11.01 1.43 -16.68
C LYS A 158 10.44 0.09 -17.18
N VAL A 159 9.76 -0.63 -16.30
CA VAL A 159 9.05 -1.87 -16.63
C VAL A 159 7.54 -1.67 -16.59
N PRO A 160 6.74 -2.43 -17.36
CA PRO A 160 5.29 -2.38 -17.24
C PRO A 160 4.81 -2.71 -15.83
N ILE A 161 3.73 -2.04 -15.40
CA ILE A 161 3.18 -2.21 -14.06
C ILE A 161 1.66 -2.36 -14.03
N ILE A 162 1.18 -3.13 -13.04
CA ILE A 162 -0.20 -3.07 -12.55
C ILE A 162 -0.16 -2.40 -11.18
N LEU A 163 -1.01 -1.40 -10.93
CA LEU A 163 -1.30 -0.90 -9.59
C LEU A 163 -2.80 -0.98 -9.34
N GLY A 164 -3.21 -1.31 -8.13
CA GLY A 164 -4.60 -1.15 -7.78
C GLY A 164 -4.83 -1.16 -6.29
N THR A 165 -6.08 -0.93 -5.94
CA THR A 165 -6.55 -0.79 -4.56
C THR A 165 -7.97 -1.31 -4.49
N THR A 166 -8.42 -1.64 -3.30
CA THR A 166 -9.85 -1.81 -3.03
C THR A 166 -10.56 -0.45 -2.96
N ALA A 167 -11.88 -0.44 -3.10
CA ALA A 167 -12.65 0.81 -3.14
C ALA A 167 -12.63 1.56 -1.79
N ASP A 168 -12.60 0.83 -0.67
CA ASP A 168 -12.76 1.36 0.68
C ASP A 168 -11.56 1.03 1.61
N GLU A 169 -10.32 1.03 1.10
CA GLU A 169 -9.07 0.69 1.83
C GLU A 169 -9.03 1.22 3.26
N GLY A 170 -9.36 2.50 3.43
CA GLY A 170 -9.25 3.20 4.72
C GLY A 170 -10.25 2.75 5.78
N THR A 171 -11.18 1.85 5.46
CA THR A 171 -12.09 1.24 6.44
C THR A 171 -11.45 0.05 7.18
N TRP A 172 -10.35 -0.50 6.66
CA TRP A 172 -9.64 -1.60 7.29
C TRP A 172 -9.17 -1.18 8.68
N ASN A 173 -9.31 -2.04 9.69
CA ASN A 173 -9.15 -1.64 11.11
C ASN A 173 -7.78 -1.05 11.44
N TYR A 174 -6.75 -1.34 10.65
CA TYR A 174 -5.40 -0.78 10.82
C TYR A 174 -5.31 0.69 10.33
N TYR A 175 -6.10 1.08 9.32
CA TYR A 175 -6.12 2.43 8.77
C TYR A 175 -7.30 3.27 9.29
N GLY A 176 -8.46 2.65 9.46
CA GLY A 176 -9.70 3.31 9.86
C GLY A 176 -9.74 3.62 11.34
N VAL A 177 -9.42 4.85 11.72
CA VAL A 177 -9.44 5.29 13.12
C VAL A 177 -10.89 5.41 13.60
N LYS A 178 -11.26 4.51 14.52
CA LYS A 178 -12.56 4.49 15.21
C LYS A 178 -12.59 5.45 16.39
N GLY A 179 -13.78 5.79 16.85
CA GLY A 179 -14.01 6.69 17.98
C GLY A 179 -13.94 8.17 17.64
N ILE A 180 -13.75 8.55 16.37
CA ILE A 180 -13.77 9.94 15.93
C ILE A 180 -15.22 10.42 15.83
N ASN A 181 -15.60 11.32 16.74
CA ASN A 181 -16.96 11.82 16.89
C ASN A 181 -17.09 13.31 16.56
N THR A 182 -15.99 14.06 16.57
CA THR A 182 -15.96 15.51 16.41
C THR A 182 -14.87 15.95 15.43
N THR A 183 -15.01 17.16 14.91
CA THR A 183 -13.98 17.75 14.03
C THR A 183 -12.66 17.97 14.78
N ASP A 184 -12.70 18.28 16.08
CA ASP A 184 -11.50 18.46 16.89
C ASP A 184 -10.73 17.14 17.05
N GLU A 185 -11.43 16.01 17.22
CA GLU A 185 -10.82 14.68 17.24
C GLU A 185 -10.25 14.30 15.86
N PHE A 186 -10.94 14.63 14.78
CA PHE A 186 -10.42 14.45 13.42
C PHE A 186 -9.14 15.27 13.19
N LEU A 187 -9.14 16.56 13.55
CA LEU A 187 -7.96 17.42 13.45
C LEU A 187 -6.81 16.91 14.34
N SER A 188 -7.11 16.38 15.52
CA SER A 188 -6.12 15.78 16.41
C SER A 188 -5.48 14.53 15.81
N MET A 189 -6.26 13.71 15.09
CA MET A 189 -5.74 12.57 14.32
C MET A 189 -4.81 13.04 13.21
N VAL A 190 -5.21 14.04 12.43
CA VAL A 190 -4.37 14.62 11.36
C VAL A 190 -3.07 15.23 11.94
N ALA A 191 -3.15 15.90 13.09
CA ALA A 191 -1.97 16.43 13.77
C ALA A 191 -1.06 15.35 14.38
N PHE A 192 -1.64 14.21 14.79
CA PHE A 192 -0.87 13.03 15.26
C PHE A 192 -0.03 12.43 14.13
N ASP A 193 -0.51 12.55 12.89
CA ASP A 193 0.24 12.30 11.65
C ASP A 193 1.23 13.45 11.30
N GLY A 194 1.65 14.21 12.31
CA GLY A 194 2.69 15.25 12.28
C GLY A 194 2.46 16.39 11.31
N MET A 195 1.20 16.64 10.96
CA MET A 195 0.80 17.81 10.17
C MET A 195 0.67 19.05 11.03
N SER A 196 1.02 20.20 10.45
CA SER A 196 0.75 21.50 11.05
C SER A 196 -0.76 21.75 11.17
N ASN A 197 -1.14 22.68 12.02
CA ASN A 197 -2.54 23.06 12.17
C ASN A 197 -3.10 23.62 10.85
N GLU A 198 -2.28 24.37 10.10
CA GLU A 198 -2.68 24.92 8.80
C GLU A 198 -2.98 23.83 7.78
N ILE A 199 -2.15 22.79 7.71
CA ILE A 199 -2.38 21.62 6.83
C ILE A 199 -3.61 20.84 7.32
N ALA A 200 -3.77 20.66 8.63
CA ALA A 200 -4.91 19.95 9.18
C ALA A 200 -6.24 20.66 8.87
N GLU A 201 -6.27 21.99 8.91
CA GLU A 201 -7.43 22.79 8.52
C GLU A 201 -7.75 22.66 7.03
N GLU A 202 -6.75 22.63 6.15
CA GLU A 202 -6.94 22.41 4.71
C GLU A 202 -7.50 21.00 4.44
N ILE A 203 -6.93 19.98 5.08
CA ILE A 203 -7.40 18.60 5.01
C ILE A 203 -8.85 18.48 5.52
N ALA A 204 -9.19 19.19 6.59
CA ALA A 204 -10.55 19.20 7.10
C ALA A 204 -11.56 19.83 6.12
N GLN A 205 -11.13 20.72 5.21
CA GLN A 205 -11.96 21.24 4.13
C GLN A 205 -12.11 20.22 2.98
N LEU A 206 -11.03 19.54 2.62
CA LEU A 206 -11.00 18.53 1.56
C LEU A 206 -11.77 17.25 1.94
N TYR A 207 -11.77 16.91 3.23
CA TYR A 207 -12.57 15.84 3.82
C TYR A 207 -13.60 16.48 4.75
N PRO A 208 -14.75 16.96 4.25
CA PRO A 208 -15.75 17.62 5.10
C PRO A 208 -16.41 16.64 6.07
N ASP A 209 -17.02 17.16 7.13
CA ASP A 209 -17.91 16.40 8.02
C ASP A 209 -19.26 16.10 7.34
N ASP A 210 -19.21 15.36 6.23
CA ASP A 210 -20.35 14.95 5.42
C ASP A 210 -20.30 13.42 5.21
N PRO A 211 -21.24 12.64 5.78
CA PRO A 211 -21.24 11.19 5.65
C PRO A 211 -21.43 10.71 4.20
N ASP A 212 -21.97 11.54 3.30
CA ASP A 212 -22.15 11.17 1.88
C ASP A 212 -20.85 11.28 1.07
N GLN A 213 -19.85 12.00 1.59
CA GLN A 213 -18.52 12.15 0.98
C GLN A 213 -17.49 11.15 1.53
N GLY A 214 -17.76 10.55 2.69
CA GLY A 214 -16.90 9.55 3.31
C GLY A 214 -17.08 8.14 2.74
N ILE A 215 -16.22 7.22 3.16
CA ILE A 215 -16.29 5.79 2.81
C ILE A 215 -16.64 4.95 4.06
N PRO A 216 -17.32 3.80 3.92
CA PRO A 216 -17.76 3.18 2.67
C PRO A 216 -19.10 3.75 2.19
N SER A 217 -19.37 3.64 0.88
CA SER A 217 -20.65 4.06 0.30
C SER A 217 -21.81 3.14 0.72
N THR A 218 -21.52 1.89 1.08
CA THR A 218 -22.48 0.87 1.54
C THR A 218 -23.10 1.17 2.91
N LEU A 219 -22.47 2.06 3.69
CA LEU A 219 -22.97 2.50 4.99
C LEU A 219 -23.68 3.85 4.83
N GLU A 220 -25.01 3.83 4.82
CA GLU A 220 -25.81 5.05 4.72
C GLU A 220 -25.75 5.89 6.01
N GLY A 221 -25.55 7.20 5.86
CA GLY A 221 -25.49 8.13 6.97
C GLY A 221 -24.29 7.91 7.89
N ARG A 222 -24.46 8.24 9.17
CA ARG A 222 -23.40 8.13 10.19
C ARG A 222 -23.58 6.84 10.99
N PRO A 223 -22.50 6.09 11.29
CA PRO A 223 -22.60 4.85 12.05
C PRO A 223 -22.97 5.07 13.53
N GLY A 224 -22.81 6.28 14.07
CA GLY A 224 -23.08 6.56 15.49
C GLY A 224 -21.92 6.26 16.42
N ASN A 225 -21.96 6.84 17.61
CA ASN A 225 -20.95 6.58 18.65
C ASN A 225 -21.18 5.23 19.33
N GLU A 226 -22.45 4.83 19.44
CA GLU A 226 -22.92 3.59 20.06
C GLU A 226 -22.45 2.33 19.33
N THR A 227 -22.05 2.44 18.06
CA THR A 227 -21.49 1.32 17.28
C THR A 227 -20.00 1.12 17.52
N GLY A 228 -19.35 2.03 18.24
CA GLY A 228 -17.90 2.05 18.44
C GLY A 228 -17.10 2.60 17.26
N TYR A 229 -17.72 2.88 16.11
CA TYR A 229 -17.05 3.53 14.98
C TYR A 229 -16.87 5.03 15.21
N GLY A 230 -17.89 5.72 15.72
CA GLY A 230 -17.89 7.18 15.92
C GLY A 230 -18.56 7.94 14.78
N TRP A 231 -19.12 9.12 15.08
CA TRP A 231 -19.94 9.88 14.13
C TRP A 231 -19.23 10.33 12.84
N GLN A 232 -17.91 10.48 12.87
CA GLN A 232 -17.08 10.90 11.73
C GLN A 232 -16.17 9.77 11.21
N TRP A 233 -16.41 8.51 11.56
CA TRP A 233 -15.58 7.40 11.10
C TRP A 233 -15.45 7.30 9.57
N LYS A 234 -16.53 7.58 8.83
CA LYS A 234 -16.47 7.57 7.36
C LYS A 234 -15.49 8.61 6.79
N ARG A 235 -15.37 9.74 7.48
CA ARG A 235 -14.46 10.84 7.15
C ARG A 235 -13.00 10.45 7.44
N SER A 236 -12.73 9.87 8.61
CA SER A 236 -11.37 9.37 8.93
C SER A 236 -10.94 8.24 8.00
N SER A 237 -11.86 7.32 7.66
CA SER A 237 -11.61 6.26 6.67
C SER A 237 -11.28 6.83 5.29
N ALA A 238 -12.04 7.81 4.79
CA ALA A 238 -11.76 8.42 3.48
C ALA A 238 -10.38 9.10 3.45
N TYR A 239 -10.07 9.86 4.49
CA TYR A 239 -8.78 10.50 4.68
C TYR A 239 -7.62 9.49 4.69
N ASN A 240 -7.70 8.42 5.49
CA ASN A 240 -6.62 7.44 5.60
C ASN A 240 -6.49 6.56 4.35
N GLY A 241 -7.61 6.14 3.76
CA GLY A 241 -7.60 5.35 2.52
C GLY A 241 -6.97 6.13 1.37
N ASP A 242 -7.26 7.42 1.26
CA ASP A 242 -6.67 8.25 0.22
C ASP A 242 -5.18 8.48 0.45
N ARG A 243 -4.77 8.84 1.67
CA ARG A 243 -3.35 9.15 1.94
C ARG A 243 -2.46 7.93 1.87
N ILE A 244 -2.93 6.76 2.33
CA ILE A 244 -2.10 5.56 2.43
C ILE A 244 -2.06 4.85 1.08
N MET A 245 -3.20 4.77 0.38
CA MET A 245 -3.33 3.91 -0.80
C MET A 245 -3.59 4.69 -2.09
N GLN A 246 -4.67 5.49 -2.14
CA GLN A 246 -5.16 6.03 -3.42
C GLN A 246 -4.22 7.06 -4.03
N ALA A 247 -3.66 7.97 -3.22
CA ALA A 247 -2.78 9.03 -3.70
C ALA A 247 -1.47 8.46 -4.26
N GLY A 248 -0.85 7.52 -3.56
CA GLY A 248 0.36 6.82 -4.02
C GLY A 248 0.11 6.02 -5.30
N ARG A 249 -1.03 5.28 -5.37
CA ARG A 249 -1.43 4.54 -6.58
C ARG A 249 -1.61 5.49 -7.78
N ARG A 250 -2.33 6.59 -7.60
CA ARG A 250 -2.58 7.59 -8.66
C ARG A 250 -1.27 8.22 -9.13
N MET A 251 -0.43 8.68 -8.19
CA MET A 251 0.88 9.26 -8.48
C MET A 251 1.79 8.29 -9.24
N GLY A 252 1.88 7.04 -8.79
CA GLY A 252 2.67 6.00 -9.45
C GLY A 252 2.18 5.71 -10.87
N SER A 253 0.86 5.56 -11.05
CA SER A 253 0.24 5.32 -12.36
C SER A 253 0.53 6.46 -13.34
N GLN A 254 0.38 7.71 -12.89
CA GLN A 254 0.69 8.90 -13.68
C GLN A 254 2.17 8.99 -14.04
N ALA A 255 3.06 8.73 -13.09
CA ALA A 255 4.51 8.79 -13.31
C ALA A 255 4.98 7.80 -14.38
N TRP A 256 4.51 6.55 -14.33
CA TRP A 256 4.85 5.55 -15.35
C TRP A 256 4.30 5.91 -16.73
N ALA A 257 3.02 6.27 -16.79
CA ALA A 257 2.36 6.66 -18.04
C ALA A 257 3.06 7.87 -18.69
N ALA A 258 3.48 8.87 -17.90
CA ALA A 258 4.21 10.06 -18.37
C ALA A 258 5.58 9.73 -18.98
N GLN A 259 6.17 8.58 -18.63
CA GLN A 259 7.43 8.10 -19.20
C GLN A 259 7.20 7.17 -20.42
N GLY A 260 5.96 7.02 -20.87
CA GLY A 260 5.61 6.13 -21.98
C GLY A 260 5.76 4.64 -21.65
N VAL A 261 5.75 4.30 -20.35
CA VAL A 261 5.77 2.92 -19.88
C VAL A 261 4.34 2.46 -19.62
N ASP A 262 4.03 1.23 -20.02
CA ASP A 262 2.70 0.65 -19.82
C ASP A 262 2.36 0.55 -18.33
N ALA A 263 1.33 1.27 -17.90
CA ALA A 263 0.74 1.16 -16.57
C ALA A 263 -0.73 0.76 -16.70
N TYR A 264 -1.19 -0.10 -15.81
CA TYR A 264 -2.57 -0.56 -15.73
C TYR A 264 -3.05 -0.31 -14.31
N SER A 265 -4.10 0.50 -14.16
CA SER A 265 -4.67 0.80 -12.85
C SER A 265 -6.00 0.09 -12.65
N TYR A 266 -6.27 -0.41 -11.45
CA TYR A 266 -7.59 -0.94 -11.10
C TYR A 266 -8.15 -0.46 -9.76
N LEU A 267 -9.48 -0.56 -9.65
CA LEU A 267 -10.21 -0.55 -8.39
C LEU A 267 -10.95 -1.88 -8.23
N TYR A 268 -10.88 -2.46 -7.05
CA TYR A 268 -11.70 -3.61 -6.70
C TYR A 268 -12.93 -3.14 -5.90
N ASP A 269 -14.12 -3.34 -6.45
CA ASP A 269 -15.39 -2.79 -5.97
C ASP A 269 -16.43 -3.92 -5.83
N VAL A 270 -16.07 -4.94 -5.05
CA VAL A 270 -16.90 -6.13 -4.85
C VAL A 270 -17.03 -6.42 -3.37
N LEU A 271 -18.26 -6.28 -2.87
CA LEU A 271 -18.60 -6.64 -1.49
C LEU A 271 -18.60 -8.16 -1.34
N PHE A 272 -17.50 -8.71 -0.82
CA PHE A 272 -17.33 -10.16 -0.71
C PHE A 272 -18.13 -10.77 0.45
N HIS A 273 -18.23 -10.07 1.59
CA HIS A 273 -18.93 -10.55 2.77
C HIS A 273 -20.21 -9.74 3.03
N ALA A 274 -21.33 -10.42 3.27
CA ALA A 274 -22.60 -9.77 3.57
C ALA A 274 -22.51 -8.88 4.81
N LYS A 275 -21.73 -9.29 5.82
CA LYS A 275 -21.53 -8.53 7.07
C LYS A 275 -20.67 -7.28 6.90
N TRP A 276 -19.95 -7.15 5.80
CA TRP A 276 -19.07 -6.01 5.54
C TRP A 276 -19.79 -4.82 4.93
N TRP A 277 -21.12 -4.82 4.82
CA TRP A 277 -21.85 -3.63 4.39
C TRP A 277 -21.52 -2.38 5.24
N GLN A 278 -21.15 -2.56 6.52
CA GLN A 278 -20.73 -1.47 7.42
C GLN A 278 -19.36 -0.90 7.08
N THR A 279 -18.53 -1.71 6.42
CA THR A 279 -17.13 -1.44 6.15
C THR A 279 -16.78 -1.40 4.66
N GLY A 280 -17.72 -1.72 3.78
CA GLY A 280 -17.51 -1.71 2.33
C GLY A 280 -16.51 -2.76 1.88
N VAL A 281 -15.76 -2.41 0.84
CA VAL A 281 -14.76 -3.25 0.19
C VAL A 281 -13.38 -2.88 0.74
N GLN A 282 -12.90 -3.66 1.70
CA GLN A 282 -11.73 -3.34 2.50
C GLN A 282 -10.43 -3.83 1.84
N GLU A 283 -9.31 -3.35 2.39
CA GLU A 283 -7.99 -3.91 2.17
C GLU A 283 -8.00 -5.45 2.23
N GLN A 284 -7.32 -6.10 1.28
CA GLN A 284 -7.18 -7.55 1.11
C GLN A 284 -8.38 -8.30 0.51
N ASP A 285 -9.53 -7.66 0.30
CA ASP A 285 -10.74 -8.34 -0.20
C ASP A 285 -10.56 -9.00 -1.58
N ASP A 286 -9.63 -8.47 -2.38
CA ASP A 286 -9.32 -8.93 -3.73
C ASP A 286 -8.37 -10.15 -3.78
N ILE A 287 -7.66 -10.45 -2.67
CA ILE A 287 -6.72 -11.59 -2.59
C ILE A 287 -7.43 -12.92 -2.80
N ALA A 288 -8.59 -13.10 -2.16
CA ALA A 288 -9.34 -14.36 -2.25
C ALA A 288 -9.72 -14.69 -3.71
N PHE A 289 -9.97 -13.65 -4.53
CA PHE A 289 -10.34 -13.79 -5.92
C PHE A 289 -9.13 -14.14 -6.80
N LEU A 290 -7.93 -13.63 -6.49
CA LEU A 290 -6.72 -13.96 -7.24
C LEU A 290 -6.20 -15.38 -7.00
N PHE A 291 -6.46 -15.94 -5.82
CA PHE A 291 -6.01 -17.29 -5.47
C PHE A 291 -7.09 -18.36 -5.58
N HIS A 292 -8.22 -18.05 -6.23
CA HIS A 292 -9.35 -18.99 -6.37
C HIS A 292 -9.88 -19.51 -5.02
N ASN A 293 -9.80 -18.70 -3.97
CA ASN A 293 -10.21 -19.05 -2.60
C ASN A 293 -11.62 -18.53 -2.26
N VAL A 294 -12.40 -18.13 -3.27
CA VAL A 294 -13.74 -17.54 -3.10
C VAL A 294 -14.79 -18.54 -2.59
N THR A 295 -14.52 -19.85 -2.66
CA THR A 295 -15.37 -20.93 -2.14
C THR A 295 -14.76 -21.70 -0.97
N LEU A 296 -13.46 -21.52 -0.69
CA LEU A 296 -12.67 -22.34 0.22
C LEU A 296 -12.21 -21.62 1.50
N SER A 297 -12.54 -20.34 1.67
CA SER A 297 -12.26 -19.64 2.92
C SER A 297 -13.01 -20.29 4.09
N GLU A 298 -12.31 -21.11 4.89
CA GLU A 298 -12.78 -21.67 6.17
C GLU A 298 -13.29 -20.58 7.14
N SER A 299 -12.89 -19.33 6.90
CA SER A 299 -13.27 -18.12 7.64
C SER A 299 -14.66 -17.57 7.31
N ILE A 300 -15.37 -18.06 6.28
CA ILE A 300 -16.65 -17.48 5.84
C ILE A 300 -17.64 -18.60 5.51
N SER A 301 -18.69 -18.73 6.32
CA SER A 301 -19.82 -19.59 5.98
C SER A 301 -20.44 -19.13 4.65
N PRO A 302 -20.94 -20.03 3.78
CA PRO A 302 -21.73 -19.65 2.60
C PRO A 302 -22.96 -18.76 2.89
N GLU A 303 -23.39 -18.70 4.16
CA GLU A 303 -24.45 -17.81 4.66
C GLU A 303 -23.96 -16.38 4.97
N ASP A 304 -22.65 -16.20 5.15
CA ASP A 304 -22.01 -14.92 5.45
C ASP A 304 -21.47 -14.20 4.19
N GLN A 305 -21.50 -14.87 3.03
CA GLN A 305 -21.16 -14.28 1.73
C GLN A 305 -22.28 -13.37 1.24
N ALA A 306 -21.92 -12.32 0.48
CA ALA A 306 -22.92 -11.46 -0.13
C ALA A 306 -23.81 -12.23 -1.14
N ASP A 307 -24.99 -11.70 -1.42
CA ASP A 307 -26.00 -12.30 -2.31
C ASP A 307 -25.48 -12.59 -3.74
N GLN A 308 -24.33 -12.00 -4.11
CA GLN A 308 -23.71 -12.08 -5.43
C GLN A 308 -22.76 -13.28 -5.61
N LYS A 309 -22.72 -14.25 -4.69
CA LYS A 309 -21.75 -15.36 -4.70
C LYS A 309 -21.62 -16.15 -6.01
N ASP A 310 -22.71 -16.28 -6.78
CA ASP A 310 -22.70 -16.98 -8.08
C ASP A 310 -21.80 -16.27 -9.13
N THR A 311 -21.46 -15.00 -8.89
CA THR A 311 -20.55 -14.21 -9.73
C THR A 311 -19.09 -14.28 -9.28
N PHE A 312 -18.82 -14.77 -8.07
CA PHE A 312 -17.48 -14.73 -7.49
C PHE A 312 -16.50 -15.67 -8.17
N GLU A 313 -16.90 -16.91 -8.48
CA GLU A 313 -16.07 -17.83 -9.25
C GLU A 313 -15.74 -17.29 -10.65
N PRO A 314 -16.72 -16.82 -11.45
CA PRO A 314 -16.45 -16.14 -12.72
C PRO A 314 -15.49 -14.95 -12.60
N LEU A 315 -15.65 -14.10 -11.59
CA LEU A 315 -14.77 -12.95 -11.38
C LEU A 315 -13.36 -13.39 -10.96
N SER A 316 -13.25 -14.35 -10.05
CA SER A 316 -11.98 -14.94 -9.62
C SER A 316 -11.21 -15.53 -10.82
N TYR A 317 -11.91 -16.22 -11.71
CA TYR A 317 -11.32 -16.71 -12.95
C TYR A 317 -10.85 -15.59 -13.89
N LEU A 318 -11.62 -14.50 -14.00
CA LEU A 318 -11.22 -13.31 -14.77
C LEU A 318 -9.96 -12.66 -14.21
N MET A 319 -9.95 -12.33 -12.92
CA MET A 319 -8.82 -11.69 -12.24
C MET A 319 -7.55 -12.54 -12.35
N THR A 320 -7.63 -13.83 -12.01
CA THR A 320 -6.48 -14.73 -12.09
C THR A 320 -5.95 -14.84 -13.52
N SER A 321 -6.84 -14.89 -14.51
CA SER A 321 -6.43 -14.93 -15.92
C SER A 321 -5.72 -13.64 -16.37
N MET A 322 -6.14 -12.47 -15.89
CA MET A 322 -5.47 -11.19 -16.14
C MET A 322 -4.08 -11.13 -15.51
N TRP A 323 -3.92 -11.59 -14.26
CA TRP A 323 -2.61 -11.65 -13.61
C TRP A 323 -1.67 -12.60 -14.33
N ILE A 324 -2.11 -13.82 -14.65
CA ILE A 324 -1.32 -14.80 -15.42
C ILE A 324 -0.92 -14.22 -16.78
N SER A 325 -1.84 -13.53 -17.46
CA SER A 325 -1.54 -12.85 -18.72
C SER A 325 -0.43 -11.82 -18.56
N PHE A 326 -0.47 -11.02 -17.49
CA PHE A 326 0.57 -10.04 -17.21
C PHE A 326 1.92 -10.70 -16.87
N PHE A 327 1.94 -11.74 -16.03
CA PHE A 327 3.16 -12.52 -15.76
C PHE A 327 3.79 -13.07 -17.05
N ALA A 328 2.97 -13.60 -17.96
CA ALA A 328 3.45 -14.20 -19.19
C ALA A 328 3.88 -13.15 -20.25
N THR A 329 3.12 -12.07 -20.38
CA THR A 329 3.15 -11.21 -21.57
C THR A 329 3.34 -9.72 -21.30
N LEU A 330 3.27 -9.29 -20.03
CA LEU A 330 3.25 -7.88 -19.58
C LEU A 330 2.03 -7.08 -20.02
N ASP A 331 0.98 -7.77 -20.49
CA ASP A 331 -0.31 -7.17 -20.82
C ASP A 331 -1.40 -8.01 -20.12
N PRO A 332 -2.26 -7.43 -19.28
CA PRO A 332 -3.33 -8.18 -18.62
C PRO A 332 -4.41 -8.67 -19.60
N ASN A 333 -4.46 -8.17 -20.85
CA ASN A 333 -5.55 -8.43 -21.79
C ASN A 333 -5.36 -9.70 -22.65
N ASN A 334 -4.20 -10.35 -22.63
CA ASN A 334 -3.92 -11.55 -23.43
C ASN A 334 -4.35 -12.85 -22.74
N HIS A 335 -5.62 -12.89 -22.32
CA HIS A 335 -6.21 -13.98 -21.55
C HIS A 335 -7.37 -14.67 -22.31
N PRO A 336 -7.76 -15.89 -21.92
CA PRO A 336 -8.80 -16.65 -22.65
C PRO A 336 -10.25 -16.24 -22.33
N VAL A 337 -10.48 -15.36 -21.35
CA VAL A 337 -11.82 -14.98 -20.91
C VAL A 337 -12.49 -14.08 -21.96
N ASN A 338 -13.61 -14.54 -22.52
CA ASN A 338 -14.38 -13.82 -23.53
C ASN A 338 -15.45 -12.94 -22.88
N GLY A 339 -15.85 -11.87 -23.58
CA GLY A 339 -16.96 -11.02 -23.15
C GLY A 339 -16.65 -10.18 -21.92
N THR A 340 -15.38 -9.88 -21.65
CA THR A 340 -14.93 -8.92 -20.63
C THR A 340 -14.54 -7.58 -21.24
N ASN A 341 -14.44 -6.54 -20.43
CA ASN A 341 -13.90 -5.25 -20.86
C ASN A 341 -12.39 -5.35 -21.10
N VAL A 342 -11.88 -4.52 -22.02
CA VAL A 342 -10.44 -4.34 -22.17
C VAL A 342 -9.95 -3.51 -21.00
N TRP A 343 -8.89 -3.95 -20.33
CA TRP A 343 -8.18 -3.17 -19.33
C TRP A 343 -7.38 -2.06 -20.02
N PRO A 344 -7.79 -0.79 -19.88
CA PRO A 344 -7.11 0.30 -20.55
C PRO A 344 -5.71 0.50 -19.97
N LYS A 345 -4.76 0.85 -20.83
CA LYS A 345 -3.50 1.43 -20.38
C LYS A 345 -3.79 2.79 -19.78
N TYR A 346 -3.21 3.07 -18.62
CA TYR A 346 -3.36 4.34 -17.93
C TYR A 346 -2.82 5.48 -18.80
N ALA A 347 -3.67 6.47 -19.06
CA ALA A 347 -3.36 7.58 -19.94
C ALA A 347 -3.00 8.83 -19.14
N THR A 348 -2.17 9.71 -19.72
CA THR A 348 -1.87 11.02 -19.12
C THR A 348 -3.01 12.03 -19.29
N VAL A 349 -3.98 11.74 -20.15
CA VAL A 349 -5.17 12.56 -20.40
C VAL A 349 -6.38 11.64 -20.28
N SER A 350 -7.33 12.00 -19.42
CA SER A 350 -8.51 11.16 -19.09
C SER A 350 -8.11 9.75 -18.62
N PRO A 351 -7.31 9.62 -17.54
CA PRO A 351 -6.91 8.34 -17.01
C PRO A 351 -8.12 7.51 -16.57
N GLU A 352 -8.09 6.21 -16.84
CA GLU A 352 -9.13 5.27 -16.45
C GLU A 352 -8.57 4.15 -15.55
N ASN A 353 -9.36 3.76 -14.57
CA ASN A 353 -9.22 2.52 -13.83
C ASN A 353 -10.05 1.42 -14.51
N PHE A 354 -9.53 0.21 -14.53
CA PHE A 354 -10.36 -0.98 -14.66
C PHE A 354 -11.02 -1.26 -13.32
N VAL A 355 -12.33 -1.42 -13.28
CA VAL A 355 -13.04 -1.67 -12.02
C VAL A 355 -13.58 -3.09 -12.06
N PHE A 356 -13.15 -3.92 -11.12
CA PHE A 356 -13.78 -5.22 -10.87
C PHE A 356 -15.08 -4.99 -10.11
N ASP A 357 -16.20 -5.40 -10.70
CA ASP A 357 -17.53 -5.09 -10.20
C ASP A 357 -18.51 -6.19 -10.63
N VAL A 358 -18.97 -6.98 -9.67
CA VAL A 358 -19.89 -8.11 -9.91
C VAL A 358 -21.29 -7.68 -10.34
N ASN A 359 -21.66 -6.40 -10.16
CA ASN A 359 -22.93 -5.87 -10.63
C ASN A 359 -22.88 -5.41 -12.09
N ALA A 360 -21.68 -5.25 -12.65
CA ALA A 360 -21.50 -4.91 -14.05
C ALA A 360 -21.72 -6.15 -14.94
N THR A 361 -22.29 -5.94 -16.14
CA THR A 361 -22.63 -7.03 -17.08
C THR A 361 -21.44 -7.93 -17.44
N GLN A 362 -20.23 -7.40 -17.42
CA GLN A 362 -18.99 -8.09 -17.78
C GLN A 362 -18.08 -8.36 -16.58
N LEU A 363 -18.66 -8.33 -15.37
CA LEU A 363 -17.95 -8.42 -14.07
C LEU A 363 -16.87 -7.34 -13.89
N SER A 364 -16.96 -6.30 -14.73
CA SER A 364 -16.02 -5.21 -14.80
C SER A 364 -16.65 -4.02 -15.51
N ARG A 365 -16.06 -2.85 -15.31
CA ARG A 365 -16.32 -1.60 -16.03
C ARG A 365 -15.04 -0.77 -16.11
N THR A 366 -15.01 0.29 -16.91
CA THR A 366 -14.00 1.34 -16.76
C THR A 366 -14.60 2.54 -16.03
N ALA A 367 -13.76 3.28 -15.32
CA ALA A 367 -14.13 4.52 -14.66
C ALA A 367 -12.97 5.50 -14.73
N LEU A 368 -13.27 6.79 -14.88
CA LEU A 368 -12.25 7.83 -14.76
C LEU A 368 -11.59 7.76 -13.39
N ASP A 369 -10.28 7.96 -13.35
CA ASP A 369 -9.52 8.06 -12.09
C ASP A 369 -9.58 9.49 -11.52
N ASP A 370 -10.79 9.99 -11.28
CA ASP A 370 -11.08 11.39 -10.92
C ASP A 370 -11.88 11.56 -9.61
N PHE A 371 -12.18 10.46 -8.91
CA PHE A 371 -12.79 10.54 -7.58
C PHE A 371 -11.85 11.28 -6.63
N ARG A 372 -12.45 12.14 -5.76
CA ARG A 372 -11.77 12.96 -4.75
C ARG A 372 -10.52 13.68 -5.30
N THR A 373 -10.62 14.20 -6.54
CA THR A 373 -9.49 14.79 -7.27
C THR A 373 -8.72 15.84 -6.45
N ASP A 374 -9.42 16.79 -5.83
CA ASP A 374 -8.77 17.86 -5.07
C ASP A 374 -8.01 17.32 -3.85
N ALA A 375 -8.66 16.43 -3.09
CA ALA A 375 -8.07 15.84 -1.89
C ALA A 375 -6.85 14.95 -2.20
N ILE A 376 -6.97 14.09 -3.22
CA ILE A 376 -5.87 13.21 -3.65
C ILE A 376 -4.73 14.03 -4.27
N SER A 377 -5.02 15.10 -5.02
CA SER A 377 -3.98 15.98 -5.58
C SER A 377 -3.22 16.71 -4.48
N TYR A 378 -3.93 17.20 -3.46
CA TYR A 378 -3.29 17.80 -2.30
C TYR A 378 -2.33 16.82 -1.60
N TRP A 379 -2.72 15.55 -1.46
CA TRP A 379 -1.83 14.51 -0.92
C TRP A 379 -0.59 14.25 -1.78
N MET A 380 -0.77 14.19 -3.10
CA MET A 380 0.34 14.06 -4.02
C MET A 380 1.34 15.22 -3.87
N ASP A 381 0.87 16.44 -3.66
CA ASP A 381 1.73 17.60 -3.40
C ASP A 381 2.44 17.48 -2.05
N LEU A 382 1.73 17.08 -0.99
CA LEU A 382 2.32 16.87 0.35
C LEU A 382 3.44 15.84 0.32
N PHE A 383 3.31 14.74 -0.42
CA PHE A 383 4.40 13.76 -0.54
C PHE A 383 5.73 14.33 -1.07
N THR A 384 5.70 15.49 -1.73
CA THR A 384 6.88 16.14 -2.33
C THR A 384 7.40 17.33 -1.53
N ALA A 385 6.50 18.12 -0.94
CA ALA A 385 6.83 19.39 -0.30
C ALA A 385 7.16 19.22 1.18
N GLU A 386 6.43 18.33 1.85
CA GLU A 386 6.49 18.07 3.27
C GLU A 386 5.83 16.71 3.45
N TYR A 387 6.56 15.60 3.29
CA TYR A 387 6.00 14.31 3.70
C TYR A 387 5.69 14.47 5.19
N PRO A 388 4.42 14.62 5.57
CA PRO A 388 4.07 15.19 6.88
C PRO A 388 4.57 14.25 7.98
N LYS A 389 4.96 14.75 9.15
CA LYS A 389 5.85 14.01 10.09
C LYS A 389 5.23 12.89 10.92
#